data_AF-A0A484K8C2-F1
#
_entry.id   AF-A0A484K8C2-F1
#
_cell.length_a   1.000
_cell.length_b   1.000
_cell.length_c   1.000
_cell.angle_alpha   90.00
_cell.angle_beta   90.00
_cell.angle_gamma   90.00
#
_symmetry.space_group_name_H-M   'P 1'
#
loop_
_entity.id
_entity.type
_entity.pdbx_description
1 polymer ?
#
loop_
_entity_poly.entity_id
_entity_poly.type
_entity_poly.pdbx_seq_one_letter_code
_entity_poly.pdbx_strand_id
1 'polypeptide(L)'
;MTSFSMPSSIFGSAPRPIPGLETTGDHPVARSPQPNEANDPLMAMVNQAWYHNNYLAINIILEGLGDSLYPVYASATLTKELWNSLNKKYQAEDAGTEKFIVGKMLDYKMVDSKSVVAQAEELTVIFNKCNEEKVGVSKAFQVAAIIHKLPRSWEDFQAYLKLKRTELNLEQLLTRLRIREEGLARRGGGAKANVVKHPSGSSHGGKDKKKMGPKGGVSKFAGKCYNCGITGHRSSDCRKKKPQKGKKKTTEAMCAELDNLDLCAVVTEVNLVGSNPREWFMDTGATRHICSNRSMFHDFQETSGDKIYWSFVLRELAIQFREAPKCILDTSDKSKHGGTWLPGSVLNIAECCLMPSSYHKKHDDSLAIVWRNEGHDDEDVSCMSLKELRDKVMLVANALDSHFSKGDTIAIDMPMTEKAVIIYLGVILGGFSVVSIADSFAPKEIATRLRISQARGIFTQDFIVRGGRRFPLYR
;
A
#
# COMPACT_ATOMS: atom_id res chain seq x y z
N MET A 1 -17.19 25.46 -15.92
CA MET A 1 -18.44 24.75 -16.30
C MET A 1 -18.02 23.49 -17.02
N THR A 2 -18.20 22.27 -16.54
CA THR A 2 -19.29 21.66 -15.77
C THR A 2 -18.73 20.70 -14.72
N SER A 3 -19.34 20.72 -13.54
CA SER A 3 -19.18 19.73 -12.46
C SER A 3 -19.76 18.38 -12.91
N PHE A 4 -19.00 17.29 -12.78
CA PHE A 4 -19.58 15.95 -12.86
C PHE A 4 -19.94 15.45 -11.46
N SER A 5 -21.22 15.55 -11.14
CA SER A 5 -21.90 14.77 -10.12
C SER A 5 -22.16 13.37 -10.69
N MET A 6 -21.86 12.32 -9.94
CA MET A 6 -22.23 10.95 -10.33
C MET A 6 -23.75 10.74 -10.12
N PRO A 7 -24.50 10.23 -11.11
CA PRO A 7 -25.88 9.83 -10.93
C PRO A 7 -25.97 8.51 -10.13
N SER A 8 -26.74 8.56 -9.05
CA SER A 8 -27.17 7.42 -8.24
C SER A 8 -28.22 6.58 -8.98
N SER A 9 -27.83 5.84 -10.02
CA SER A 9 -28.78 5.02 -10.79
C SER A 9 -28.23 3.68 -11.29
N ILE A 10 -27.60 2.90 -10.39
CA ILE A 10 -27.17 1.51 -10.67
C ILE A 10 -27.99 0.46 -9.89
N PHE A 11 -28.82 0.87 -8.93
CA PHE A 11 -29.86 -0.02 -8.41
C PHE A 11 -31.15 0.27 -9.17
N GLY A 12 -31.60 -0.71 -9.97
CA GLY A 12 -32.99 -0.74 -10.43
C GLY A 12 -33.87 -0.50 -9.21
N SER A 13 -34.72 0.51 -9.30
CA SER A 13 -35.62 0.92 -8.23
C SER A 13 -36.26 -0.30 -7.58
N ALA A 14 -36.04 -0.46 -6.27
CA ALA A 14 -36.82 -1.37 -5.46
C ALA A 14 -38.32 -1.13 -5.74
N PRO A 15 -39.17 -2.17 -5.80
CA PRO A 15 -40.60 -1.98 -5.92
C PRO A 15 -41.05 -1.01 -4.81
N ARG A 16 -41.79 0.04 -5.16
CA ARG A 16 -42.28 1.00 -4.17
C ARG A 16 -43.15 0.25 -3.15
N PRO A 17 -43.08 0.60 -1.86
CA PRO A 17 -44.03 0.09 -0.88
C PRO A 17 -45.46 0.42 -1.32
N ILE A 18 -46.33 -0.59 -1.33
CA ILE A 18 -47.76 -0.42 -1.55
C ILE A 18 -48.30 0.35 -0.33
N PRO A 19 -48.99 1.50 -0.51
CA PRO A 19 -49.59 2.22 0.60
C PRO A 19 -50.65 1.35 1.29
N GLY A 20 -50.46 1.04 2.58
CA GLY A 20 -51.43 0.29 3.40
C GLY A 20 -50.89 -0.89 4.22
N LEU A 21 -49.59 -1.21 4.14
CA LEU A 21 -48.99 -2.23 5.01
C LEU A 21 -48.30 -1.56 6.21
N GLU A 22 -49.04 -1.37 7.31
CA GLU A 22 -48.45 -0.99 8.59
C GLU A 22 -47.50 -2.09 9.07
N THR A 23 -46.22 -1.74 9.29
CA THR A 23 -45.20 -2.64 9.81
C THR A 23 -45.38 -2.81 11.32
N THR A 24 -46.20 -3.76 11.74
CA THR A 24 -46.19 -4.24 13.13
C THR A 24 -45.10 -5.29 13.30
N GLY A 25 -43.96 -4.88 13.87
CA GLY A 25 -43.17 -5.59 14.91
C GLY A 25 -42.65 -7.02 14.74
N ASP A 26 -43.13 -7.82 13.78
CA ASP A 26 -42.65 -9.18 13.51
C ASP A 26 -42.35 -9.30 12.01
N HIS A 27 -41.14 -9.76 11.67
CA HIS A 27 -40.79 -10.02 10.28
C HIS A 27 -41.85 -10.96 9.67
N PRO A 28 -42.55 -10.55 8.59
CA PRO A 28 -43.57 -11.40 8.01
C PRO A 28 -42.89 -12.61 7.40
N VAL A 29 -43.00 -13.76 8.07
CA VAL A 29 -42.75 -15.06 7.46
C VAL A 29 -43.68 -15.15 6.26
N ALA A 30 -43.10 -15.14 5.06
CA ALA A 30 -43.86 -15.29 3.82
C ALA A 30 -44.66 -16.61 3.90
N ARG A 31 -45.96 -16.53 4.14
CA ARG A 31 -46.85 -17.69 4.12
C ARG A 31 -46.99 -18.16 2.68
N SER A 32 -47.23 -19.45 2.50
CA SER A 32 -47.52 -20.04 1.19
C SER A 32 -48.71 -19.33 0.52
N PRO A 33 -48.77 -19.31 -0.83
CA PRO A 33 -49.85 -18.67 -1.60
C PRO A 33 -51.24 -19.14 -1.13
N GLN A 34 -52.20 -18.22 -0.99
CA GLN A 34 -53.58 -18.62 -0.70
C GLN A 34 -54.38 -18.89 -1.99
N PRO A 35 -55.39 -19.78 -1.94
CA PRO A 35 -56.27 -20.05 -3.08
C PRO A 35 -56.95 -18.77 -3.58
N ASN A 36 -56.92 -18.51 -4.89
CA ASN A 36 -57.61 -17.35 -5.49
C ASN A 36 -59.06 -17.69 -5.87
N GLU A 37 -59.88 -18.06 -4.90
CA GLU A 37 -61.27 -18.53 -5.14
C GLU A 37 -62.19 -17.42 -5.69
N ALA A 38 -61.90 -16.16 -5.36
CA ALA A 38 -62.68 -15.00 -5.79
C ALA A 38 -62.20 -14.36 -7.11
N ASN A 39 -61.18 -14.94 -7.77
CA ASN A 39 -60.53 -14.36 -8.95
C ASN A 39 -60.05 -12.92 -8.74
N ASP A 40 -59.58 -12.61 -7.52
CA ASP A 40 -59.05 -11.30 -7.15
C ASP A 40 -57.72 -11.06 -7.90
N PRO A 41 -57.63 -9.99 -8.72
CA PRO A 41 -56.39 -9.63 -9.43
C PRO A 41 -55.21 -9.38 -8.49
N LEU A 42 -55.45 -8.82 -7.30
CA LEU A 42 -54.39 -8.55 -6.33
C LEU A 42 -53.82 -9.85 -5.76
N MET A 43 -54.69 -10.80 -5.43
CA MET A 43 -54.28 -12.12 -4.93
C MET A 43 -53.50 -12.91 -5.98
N ALA A 44 -53.89 -12.82 -7.25
CA ALA A 44 -53.17 -13.42 -8.37
C ALA A 44 -51.75 -12.84 -8.51
N MET A 45 -51.61 -11.50 -8.44
CA MET A 45 -50.31 -10.82 -8.52
C MET A 45 -49.40 -11.18 -7.34
N VAL A 46 -49.94 -11.22 -6.12
CA VAL A 46 -49.18 -11.60 -4.91
C VAL A 46 -48.68 -13.04 -5.01
N ASN A 47 -49.55 -13.97 -5.43
CA ASN A 47 -49.18 -15.37 -5.62
C ASN A 47 -48.10 -15.54 -6.70
N GLN A 48 -48.20 -14.81 -7.83
CA GLN A 48 -47.20 -14.85 -8.89
C GLN A 48 -45.84 -14.33 -8.42
N ALA A 49 -45.81 -13.22 -7.68
CA ALA A 49 -44.58 -12.68 -7.09
C ALA A 49 -43.96 -13.66 -6.09
N TRP A 50 -44.78 -14.34 -5.30
CA TRP A 50 -44.32 -15.35 -4.35
C TRP A 50 -43.66 -16.55 -5.05
N TYR A 51 -44.30 -17.12 -6.09
CA TYR A 51 -43.74 -18.24 -6.85
C TYR A 51 -42.44 -17.86 -7.55
N HIS A 52 -42.36 -16.64 -8.10
CA HIS A 52 -41.15 -16.12 -8.71
C HIS A 52 -40.00 -16.01 -7.69
N ASN A 53 -40.26 -15.42 -6.52
CA ASN A 53 -39.26 -15.28 -5.46
C ASN A 53 -38.81 -16.63 -4.90
N ASN A 54 -39.73 -17.59 -4.72
CA ASN A 54 -39.41 -18.93 -4.27
C ASN A 54 -38.55 -19.68 -5.30
N TYR A 55 -38.84 -19.55 -6.60
CA TYR A 55 -38.01 -20.12 -7.66
C TYR A 55 -36.60 -19.54 -7.69
N LEU A 56 -36.47 -18.21 -7.59
CA LEU A 56 -35.16 -17.55 -7.55
C LEU A 56 -34.34 -17.99 -6.33
N ALA A 57 -34.96 -18.04 -5.15
CA ALA A 57 -34.27 -18.40 -3.93
C ALA A 57 -33.81 -19.87 -3.91
N ILE A 58 -34.60 -20.80 -4.46
CA ILE A 58 -34.17 -22.19 -4.64
C ILE A 58 -32.92 -22.26 -5.53
N ASN A 59 -32.93 -21.58 -6.68
CA ASN A 59 -31.78 -21.62 -7.59
C ASN A 59 -30.52 -21.03 -6.96
N ILE A 60 -30.62 -19.91 -6.23
CA ILE A 60 -29.48 -19.32 -5.52
C ILE A 60 -28.89 -20.30 -4.50
N ILE A 61 -29.74 -20.99 -3.74
CA ILE A 61 -29.26 -21.98 -2.76
C ILE A 61 -28.59 -23.16 -3.47
N LEU A 62 -29.20 -23.68 -4.53
CA LEU A 62 -28.65 -24.82 -5.28
C LEU A 62 -27.34 -24.50 -6.01
N GLU A 63 -27.18 -23.28 -6.53
CA GLU A 63 -25.93 -22.80 -7.14
C GLU A 63 -24.77 -22.74 -6.12
N GLY A 64 -25.08 -22.54 -4.84
CA GLY A 64 -24.09 -22.54 -3.75
C GLY A 64 -23.70 -23.93 -3.27
N LEU A 65 -24.39 -25.00 -3.69
CA LEU A 65 -24.07 -26.36 -3.27
C LEU A 65 -22.96 -26.97 -4.14
N GLY A 66 -22.08 -27.77 -3.54
CA GLY A 66 -21.11 -28.57 -4.29
C GLY A 66 -21.80 -29.63 -5.18
N ASP A 67 -21.13 -30.01 -6.27
CA ASP A 67 -21.66 -30.89 -7.33
C ASP A 67 -22.28 -32.21 -6.82
N SER A 68 -21.77 -32.75 -5.71
CA SER A 68 -22.27 -33.99 -5.09
C SER A 68 -23.59 -33.82 -4.34
N LEU A 69 -23.94 -32.59 -3.93
CA LEU A 69 -25.14 -32.28 -3.16
C LEU A 69 -26.29 -31.82 -4.05
N TYR A 70 -26.00 -31.25 -5.22
CA TYR A 70 -27.02 -30.77 -6.15
C TYR A 70 -28.10 -31.83 -6.47
N PRO A 71 -27.77 -33.09 -6.85
CA PRO A 71 -28.79 -34.09 -7.20
C PRO A 71 -29.70 -34.48 -6.03
N VAL A 72 -29.21 -34.32 -4.80
CA VAL A 72 -29.94 -34.67 -3.57
C VAL A 72 -31.00 -33.62 -3.22
N TYR A 73 -30.72 -32.36 -3.57
CA TYR A 73 -31.54 -31.21 -3.16
C TYR A 73 -32.30 -30.57 -4.32
N ALA A 74 -31.99 -30.92 -5.57
CA ALA A 74 -32.61 -30.35 -6.77
C ALA A 74 -34.13 -30.58 -6.89
N SER A 75 -34.68 -31.58 -6.21
CA SER A 75 -36.13 -31.85 -6.21
C SER A 75 -36.93 -30.98 -5.24
N ALA A 76 -36.28 -30.05 -4.52
CA ALA A 76 -36.96 -29.20 -3.56
C ALA A 76 -37.88 -28.19 -4.26
N THR A 77 -39.14 -28.15 -3.84
CA THR A 77 -40.16 -27.25 -4.38
C THR A 77 -40.33 -25.98 -3.55
N LEU A 78 -39.89 -26.01 -2.28
CA LEU A 78 -39.99 -24.89 -1.34
C LEU A 78 -38.60 -24.52 -0.80
N THR A 79 -38.24 -23.26 -0.95
CA THR A 79 -36.98 -22.69 -0.44
C THR A 79 -36.79 -22.99 1.05
N LYS A 80 -37.88 -22.87 1.82
CA LYS A 80 -37.87 -23.09 3.27
C LYS A 80 -37.55 -24.54 3.64
N GLU A 81 -38.08 -25.50 2.89
CA GLU A 81 -37.83 -26.93 3.13
C GLU A 81 -36.40 -27.31 2.76
N LEU A 82 -35.91 -26.79 1.62
CA LEU A 82 -34.52 -26.92 1.20
C LEU A 82 -33.57 -26.41 2.28
N TRP A 83 -33.78 -25.18 2.74
CA TRP A 83 -32.95 -24.55 3.76
C TRP A 83 -32.95 -25.33 5.09
N ASN A 84 -34.13 -25.73 5.57
CA ASN A 84 -34.24 -26.49 6.81
C ASN A 84 -33.55 -27.86 6.73
N SER A 85 -33.60 -28.52 5.58
CA SER A 85 -32.95 -29.81 5.35
C SER A 85 -31.42 -29.68 5.36
N LEU A 86 -30.88 -28.65 4.70
CA LEU A 86 -29.46 -28.31 4.74
C LEU A 86 -29.01 -27.97 6.16
N ASN A 87 -29.74 -27.09 6.83
CA ASN A 87 -29.42 -26.65 8.19
C ASN A 87 -29.42 -27.83 9.17
N LYS A 88 -30.40 -28.73 9.09
CA LYS A 88 -30.46 -29.93 9.95
C LYS A 88 -29.27 -30.88 9.73
N LYS A 89 -28.79 -31.02 8.49
CA LYS A 89 -27.75 -31.99 8.15
C LYS A 89 -26.34 -31.50 8.52
N TYR A 90 -26.04 -30.22 8.30
CA TYR A 90 -24.68 -29.69 8.40
C TYR A 90 -24.41 -28.92 9.69
N GLN A 91 -25.43 -28.50 10.44
CA GLN A 91 -25.24 -27.76 11.70
C GLN A 91 -24.86 -28.67 12.89
N ALA A 92 -24.87 -30.00 12.72
CA ALA A 92 -24.53 -30.97 13.77
C ALA A 92 -23.06 -31.46 13.77
N GLU A 93 -22.29 -31.19 12.70
CA GLU A 93 -20.88 -31.62 12.57
C GLU A 93 -19.85 -30.65 13.20
N ASP A 94 -20.27 -29.47 13.67
CA ASP A 94 -19.37 -28.42 14.22
C ASP A 94 -18.56 -28.84 15.46
N ALA A 95 -19.00 -29.85 16.22
CA ALA A 95 -18.27 -30.32 17.40
C ALA A 95 -16.89 -30.97 17.08
N GLY A 96 -16.68 -31.42 15.84
CA GLY A 96 -15.39 -31.95 15.38
C GLY A 96 -14.40 -30.84 14.98
N THR A 97 -14.93 -29.76 14.41
CA THR A 97 -14.18 -28.59 13.93
C THR A 97 -13.51 -27.83 15.07
N GLU A 98 -14.23 -27.62 16.17
CA GLU A 98 -13.68 -27.05 17.41
C GLU A 98 -12.46 -27.83 17.91
N LYS A 99 -12.60 -29.16 18.06
CA LYS A 99 -11.51 -30.03 18.54
C LYS A 99 -10.30 -30.03 17.62
N PHE A 100 -10.54 -30.02 16.30
CA PHE A 100 -9.48 -29.98 15.31
C PHE A 100 -8.68 -28.67 15.34
N ILE A 101 -9.37 -27.52 15.40
CA ILE A 101 -8.73 -26.20 15.44
C ILE A 101 -7.96 -26.00 16.75
N VAL A 102 -8.53 -26.44 17.89
CA VAL A 102 -7.84 -26.44 19.18
C VAL A 102 -6.59 -27.32 19.13
N GLY A 103 -6.68 -28.52 18.54
CA GLY A 103 -5.53 -29.40 18.33
C GLY A 103 -4.43 -28.72 17.52
N LYS A 104 -4.80 -28.09 16.39
CA LYS A 104 -3.87 -27.34 15.53
C LYS A 104 -3.17 -26.19 16.28
N MET A 105 -3.88 -25.46 17.14
CA MET A 105 -3.31 -24.41 17.98
C MET A 105 -2.30 -24.97 18.99
N LEU A 106 -2.65 -26.07 19.67
CA LEU A 106 -1.79 -26.70 20.67
C LEU A 106 -0.51 -27.27 20.03
N ASP A 107 -0.63 -27.93 18.89
CA ASP A 107 0.47 -28.59 18.20
C ASP A 107 1.38 -27.64 17.40
N TYR A 108 0.93 -26.41 17.13
CA TYR A 108 1.72 -25.42 16.39
C TYR A 108 3.06 -25.11 17.10
N LYS A 109 4.17 -25.26 16.39
CA LYS A 109 5.52 -24.99 16.87
C LYS A 109 6.25 -24.10 15.87
N MET A 110 6.88 -23.03 16.35
CA MET A 110 7.71 -22.19 15.49
C MET A 110 9.09 -22.83 15.29
N VAL A 111 9.65 -22.62 14.11
CA VAL A 111 10.98 -23.10 13.73
C VAL A 111 11.87 -21.93 13.29
N ASP A 112 13.18 -22.08 13.50
CA ASP A 112 14.18 -21.05 13.19
C ASP A 112 14.39 -20.81 11.68
N SER A 113 13.94 -21.75 10.83
CA SER A 113 14.12 -21.68 9.37
C SER A 113 13.09 -20.78 8.66
N LYS A 114 12.15 -20.19 9.39
CA LYS A 114 11.08 -19.33 8.87
C LYS A 114 11.01 -18.05 9.68
N SER A 115 10.47 -16.98 9.10
CA SER A 115 10.22 -15.74 9.85
C SER A 115 9.32 -16.03 11.06
N VAL A 116 9.77 -15.63 12.25
CA VAL A 116 9.03 -15.70 13.50
C VAL A 116 7.81 -14.77 13.45
N VAL A 117 7.91 -13.65 12.73
CA VAL A 117 6.78 -12.73 12.54
C VAL A 117 5.69 -13.37 11.69
N ALA A 118 6.05 -13.95 10.54
CA ALA A 118 5.09 -14.66 9.69
C ALA A 118 4.45 -15.83 10.45
N GLN A 119 5.24 -16.60 11.20
CA GLN A 119 4.72 -17.69 12.02
C GLN A 119 3.81 -17.22 13.17
N ALA A 120 4.00 -16.01 13.71
CA ALA A 120 3.12 -15.44 14.73
C ALA A 120 1.81 -14.90 14.13
N GLU A 121 1.85 -14.37 12.90
CA GLU A 121 0.67 -13.98 12.14
C GLU A 121 -0.18 -15.21 11.75
N GLU A 122 0.45 -16.31 11.31
CA GLU A 122 -0.22 -17.60 11.07
C GLU A 122 -0.94 -18.12 12.33
N LEU A 123 -0.31 -18.03 13.49
CA LEU A 123 -0.92 -18.43 14.75
C LEU A 123 -2.08 -17.50 15.16
N THR A 124 -2.01 -16.21 14.80
CA THR A 124 -3.11 -15.26 14.99
C THR A 124 -4.34 -15.63 14.15
N VAL A 125 -4.14 -16.10 12.92
CA VAL A 125 -5.22 -16.62 12.08
C VAL A 125 -5.87 -17.85 12.72
N ILE A 126 -5.09 -18.73 13.36
CA ILE A 126 -5.64 -19.88 14.09
C ILE A 126 -6.47 -19.40 15.30
N PHE A 127 -6.03 -18.40 16.05
CA PHE A 127 -6.82 -17.85 17.17
C PHE A 127 -8.13 -17.20 16.72
N ASN A 128 -8.15 -16.53 15.57
CA ASN A 128 -9.37 -15.96 15.02
C ASN A 128 -10.38 -17.06 14.67
N LYS A 129 -9.91 -18.16 14.05
CA LYS A 129 -10.74 -19.34 13.80
C LYS A 129 -11.28 -19.98 15.08
N CYS A 130 -10.47 -20.08 16.14
CA CYS A 130 -10.97 -20.52 17.45
C CYS A 130 -12.11 -19.61 17.98
N ASN A 131 -12.02 -18.31 17.76
CA ASN A 131 -13.04 -17.36 18.23
C ASN A 131 -14.31 -17.38 17.37
N GLU A 132 -14.19 -17.60 16.07
CA GLU A 132 -15.33 -17.81 15.15
C GLU A 132 -16.14 -19.04 15.56
N GLU A 133 -15.46 -20.12 15.95
CA GLU A 133 -16.04 -21.37 16.46
C GLU A 133 -16.46 -21.30 17.95
N LYS A 134 -16.48 -20.10 18.55
CA LYS A 134 -16.91 -19.85 19.95
C LYS A 134 -16.11 -20.59 21.03
N VAL A 135 -14.89 -21.04 20.73
CA VAL A 135 -13.97 -21.69 21.69
C VAL A 135 -13.47 -20.70 22.76
N GLY A 136 -13.42 -19.40 22.43
CA GLY A 136 -13.17 -18.32 23.40
C GLY A 136 -11.70 -18.15 23.81
N VAL A 137 -10.84 -17.72 22.88
CA VAL A 137 -9.42 -17.46 23.11
C VAL A 137 -9.17 -15.99 23.45
N SER A 138 -8.90 -15.70 24.74
CA SER A 138 -8.67 -14.34 25.23
C SER A 138 -7.39 -13.70 24.65
N LYS A 139 -7.39 -12.37 24.49
CA LYS A 139 -6.22 -11.62 23.98
C LYS A 139 -4.93 -11.86 24.79
N ALA A 140 -5.07 -11.99 26.11
CA ALA A 140 -3.94 -12.30 27.00
C ALA A 140 -3.38 -13.70 26.74
N PHE A 141 -4.25 -14.69 26.49
CA PHE A 141 -3.83 -16.03 26.13
C PHE A 141 -3.10 -16.06 24.78
N GLN A 142 -3.58 -15.33 23.77
CA GLN A 142 -2.94 -15.26 22.45
C GLN A 142 -1.49 -14.77 22.56
N VAL A 143 -1.26 -13.70 23.33
CA VAL A 143 0.06 -13.13 23.59
C VAL A 143 0.96 -14.14 24.30
N ALA A 144 0.47 -14.77 25.38
CA ALA A 144 1.23 -15.76 26.12
C ALA A 144 1.58 -16.98 25.24
N ALA A 145 0.62 -17.47 24.45
CA ALA A 145 0.81 -18.61 23.56
C ALA A 145 1.88 -18.35 22.50
N ILE A 146 1.90 -17.17 21.88
CA ILE A 146 2.95 -16.79 20.93
C ILE A 146 4.31 -16.73 21.62
N ILE A 147 4.42 -16.07 22.79
CA ILE A 147 5.69 -15.99 23.55
C ILE A 147 6.19 -17.40 23.88
N HIS A 148 5.31 -18.31 24.30
CA HIS A 148 5.69 -19.67 24.66
C HIS A 148 6.11 -20.53 23.46
N LYS A 149 5.63 -20.21 22.25
CA LYS A 149 5.92 -20.96 21.03
C LYS A 149 7.11 -20.42 20.22
N LEU A 150 7.78 -19.36 20.68
CA LEU A 150 9.00 -18.83 20.04
C LEU A 150 10.08 -19.93 19.94
N PRO A 151 10.86 -19.95 18.85
CA PRO A 151 11.83 -21.00 18.60
C PRO A 151 13.07 -20.85 19.50
N ARG A 152 13.91 -21.90 19.55
CA ARG A 152 15.05 -21.96 20.50
C ARG A 152 16.05 -20.82 20.33
N SER A 153 16.29 -20.33 19.11
CA SER A 153 17.22 -19.20 18.91
C SER A 153 16.71 -17.87 19.53
N TRP A 154 15.47 -17.85 20.03
CA TRP A 154 14.82 -16.71 20.66
C TRP A 154 14.66 -16.85 22.18
N GLU A 155 15.26 -17.86 22.80
CA GLU A 155 15.08 -18.18 24.23
C GLU A 155 15.37 -16.98 25.17
N ASP A 156 16.45 -16.24 24.93
CA ASP A 156 16.78 -15.02 25.70
C ASP A 156 15.69 -13.94 25.57
N PHE A 157 15.15 -13.78 24.36
CA PHE A 157 14.11 -12.79 24.08
C PHE A 157 12.77 -13.23 24.67
N GLN A 158 12.46 -14.52 24.61
CA GLN A 158 11.32 -15.13 25.26
C GLN A 158 11.37 -14.92 26.79
N ALA A 159 12.52 -15.13 27.43
CA ALA A 159 12.71 -14.89 28.86
C ALA A 159 12.51 -13.41 29.22
N TYR A 160 13.06 -12.49 28.41
CA TYR A 160 12.82 -11.05 28.54
C TYR A 160 11.32 -10.69 28.47
N LEU A 161 10.59 -11.26 27.52
CA LEU A 161 9.15 -11.00 27.35
C LEU A 161 8.33 -11.55 28.52
N LYS A 162 8.68 -12.72 29.05
CA LYS A 162 8.02 -13.33 30.23
C LYS A 162 8.25 -12.52 31.51
N LEU A 163 9.42 -11.90 31.67
CA LEU A 163 9.78 -11.12 32.86
C LEU A 163 9.17 -9.70 32.85
N LYS A 164 8.63 -9.27 31.71
CA LYS A 164 8.13 -7.91 31.53
C LYS A 164 6.84 -7.70 32.35
N ARG A 165 6.86 -6.71 33.25
CA ARG A 165 5.73 -6.38 34.14
C ARG A 165 4.57 -5.64 33.47
N THR A 166 4.78 -5.08 32.28
CA THR A 166 3.74 -4.40 31.51
C THR A 166 3.01 -5.40 30.64
N GLU A 167 1.68 -5.45 30.77
CA GLU A 167 0.83 -6.24 29.89
C GLU A 167 1.10 -5.87 28.43
N LEU A 168 1.41 -6.89 27.63
CA LEU A 168 1.61 -6.76 26.20
C LEU A 168 0.31 -7.14 25.50
N ASN A 169 -0.13 -6.31 24.56
CA ASN A 169 -1.15 -6.71 23.60
C ASN A 169 -0.50 -7.40 22.38
N LEU A 170 -1.32 -8.01 21.53
CA LEU A 170 -0.86 -8.79 20.38
C LEU A 170 -0.03 -7.96 19.39
N GLU A 171 -0.47 -6.74 19.11
CA GLU A 171 0.20 -5.81 18.20
C GLU A 171 1.58 -5.39 18.73
N GLN A 172 1.66 -5.06 20.02
CA GLN A 172 2.92 -4.75 20.69
C GLN A 172 3.90 -5.93 20.68
N LEU A 173 3.39 -7.17 20.79
CA LEU A 173 4.20 -8.37 20.72
C LEU A 173 4.75 -8.57 19.29
N LEU A 174 3.89 -8.49 18.26
CA LEU A 174 4.30 -8.66 16.86
C LEU A 174 5.36 -7.62 16.44
N THR A 175 5.19 -6.37 16.84
CA THR A 175 6.19 -5.31 16.60
C THR A 175 7.54 -5.63 17.26
N ARG A 176 7.53 -6.15 18.50
CA ARG A 176 8.76 -6.56 19.21
C ARG A 176 9.45 -7.75 18.54
N LEU A 177 8.68 -8.72 18.04
CA LEU A 177 9.21 -9.83 17.27
C LEU A 177 9.86 -9.31 15.97
N ARG A 178 9.19 -8.43 15.23
CA ARG A 178 9.72 -7.85 13.98
C ARG A 178 11.06 -7.12 14.16
N ILE A 179 11.15 -6.24 15.17
CA ILE A 179 12.39 -5.52 15.49
C ILE A 179 13.55 -6.48 15.80
N ARG A 180 13.28 -7.53 16.59
CA ARG A 180 14.29 -8.49 17.00
C ARG A 180 14.76 -9.35 15.81
N GLU A 181 13.84 -9.74 14.94
CA GLU A 181 14.13 -10.53 13.73
C GLU A 181 15.04 -9.77 12.76
N GLU A 182 14.72 -8.51 12.46
CA GLU A 182 15.57 -7.64 11.64
C GLU A 182 16.94 -7.39 12.28
N GLY A 183 17.01 -7.33 13.61
CA GLY A 183 18.26 -7.21 14.36
C GLY A 183 19.12 -8.48 14.30
N LEU A 184 18.51 -9.67 14.18
CA LEU A 184 19.21 -10.94 13.95
C LEU A 184 19.69 -11.05 12.50
N ALA A 185 18.86 -10.66 11.53
CA ALA A 185 19.23 -10.64 10.11
C ALA A 185 20.46 -9.75 9.85
N ARG A 186 20.55 -8.59 10.53
CA ARG A 186 21.72 -7.70 10.47
C ARG A 186 23.00 -8.28 11.07
N ARG A 187 22.92 -9.26 11.97
CA ARG A 187 24.10 -9.97 12.52
C ARG A 187 24.53 -11.17 11.68
N GLY A 188 23.63 -11.72 10.86
CA GLY A 188 23.91 -12.82 9.92
C GLY A 188 24.70 -12.42 8.66
N GLY A 189 24.79 -11.12 8.37
CA GLY A 189 25.64 -10.56 7.32
C GLY A 189 27.09 -10.37 7.79
N GLY A 190 27.88 -11.44 7.74
CA GLY A 190 29.35 -11.46 7.79
C GLY A 190 30.06 -10.28 8.46
N ALA A 191 30.23 -10.35 9.78
CA ALA A 191 31.29 -9.60 10.47
C ALA A 191 32.66 -10.19 10.08
N LYS A 192 33.17 -9.85 8.88
CA LYS A 192 34.61 -9.86 8.62
C LYS A 192 35.16 -8.60 9.26
N ALA A 193 35.50 -8.70 10.55
CA ALA A 193 36.39 -7.76 11.19
C ALA A 193 37.74 -7.82 10.46
N ASN A 194 37.95 -6.93 9.50
CA ASN A 194 39.30 -6.58 9.06
C ASN A 194 39.95 -5.82 10.22
N VAL A 195 40.51 -6.59 11.16
CA VAL A 195 41.52 -6.11 12.09
C VAL A 195 42.76 -5.84 11.26
N VAL A 196 42.87 -4.62 10.73
CA VAL A 196 44.16 -4.09 10.31
C VAL A 196 44.95 -3.88 11.59
N LYS A 197 45.83 -4.82 11.91
CA LYS A 197 46.87 -4.61 12.92
C LYS A 197 47.72 -3.44 12.44
N HIS A 198 47.55 -2.29 13.09
CA HIS A 198 48.56 -1.23 13.06
C HIS A 198 49.88 -1.83 13.55
N PRO A 199 51.00 -1.66 12.82
CA PRO A 199 52.32 -1.89 13.38
C PRO A 199 52.57 -0.82 14.43
N SER A 200 52.57 -1.24 15.68
CA SER A 200 53.02 -0.44 16.81
C SER A 200 54.53 -0.22 16.73
N GLY A 201 54.95 1.01 16.95
CA GLY A 201 56.18 1.28 17.69
C GLY A 201 57.45 1.34 16.86
N SER A 202 57.84 2.57 16.60
CA SER A 202 59.22 3.03 16.41
C SER A 202 60.21 2.44 17.42
N SER A 203 61.41 2.14 16.95
CA SER A 203 62.67 2.21 17.68
C SER A 203 63.71 2.57 16.59
N HIS A 204 64.61 3.54 16.68
CA HIS A 204 65.42 4.08 17.76
C HIS A 204 65.87 5.50 17.39
N GLY A 205 66.25 6.29 18.40
CA GLY A 205 67.32 7.27 18.23
C GLY A 205 66.94 8.73 18.42
N GLY A 206 66.68 9.12 19.67
CA GLY A 206 66.78 10.53 20.05
C GLY A 206 68.24 10.99 20.03
N LYS A 207 68.44 12.29 19.77
CA LYS A 207 69.20 13.16 20.68
C LYS A 207 69.01 14.65 20.34
N ASP A 208 68.41 15.29 21.34
CA ASP A 208 68.73 16.60 21.91
C ASP A 208 68.66 17.91 21.11
N LYS A 209 67.85 18.79 21.73
CA LYS A 209 67.63 20.21 21.51
C LYS A 209 68.93 21.02 21.64
N LYS A 210 69.06 22.05 20.80
CA LYS A 210 69.29 23.42 21.29
C LYS A 210 68.85 24.47 20.27
N LYS A 211 68.08 25.45 20.79
CA LYS A 211 67.69 26.70 20.13
C LYS A 211 68.91 27.59 19.88
N MET A 212 68.93 28.34 18.77
CA MET A 212 68.89 29.82 18.74
C MET A 212 69.14 30.37 17.32
N GLY A 213 68.24 31.26 16.89
CA GLY A 213 68.61 32.53 16.24
C GLY A 213 68.81 32.58 14.71
N PRO A 214 68.66 33.77 14.09
CA PRO A 214 67.85 33.94 12.87
C PRO A 214 68.61 34.59 11.69
N LYS A 215 68.05 34.49 10.47
CA LYS A 215 68.13 35.43 9.32
C LYS A 215 67.44 34.76 8.11
N GLY A 216 66.55 35.36 7.35
CA GLY A 216 65.98 36.69 7.34
C GLY A 216 65.04 36.80 6.13
N GLY A 217 64.13 37.77 6.23
CA GLY A 217 63.51 38.46 5.09
C GLY A 217 62.61 37.67 4.13
N VAL A 218 61.30 37.70 4.39
CA VAL A 218 60.33 37.72 3.28
C VAL A 218 59.50 39.00 3.41
N SER A 219 59.42 39.72 2.29
CA SER A 219 58.90 41.08 2.13
C SER A 219 57.53 41.30 2.77
N LYS A 220 57.38 42.41 3.52
CA LYS A 220 56.07 42.91 3.97
C LYS A 220 55.24 43.34 2.76
N PHE A 221 54.01 42.84 2.66
CA PHE A 221 53.06 43.21 1.62
C PHE A 221 52.75 44.72 1.67
N ALA A 222 53.08 45.45 0.60
CA ALA A 222 52.91 46.90 0.53
C ALA A 222 51.47 47.36 0.14
N GLY A 223 50.57 46.42 -0.17
CA GLY A 223 49.18 46.74 -0.51
C GLY A 223 48.27 46.94 0.71
N LYS A 224 47.12 47.59 0.49
CA LYS A 224 46.02 47.65 1.47
C LYS A 224 45.32 46.29 1.53
N CYS A 225 45.08 45.78 2.73
CA CYS A 225 44.30 44.56 2.95
C CYS A 225 42.86 44.76 2.44
N TYR A 226 42.36 43.85 1.59
CA TYR A 226 41.00 43.95 1.03
C TYR A 226 39.89 43.64 2.05
N ASN A 227 40.24 43.14 3.25
CA ASN A 227 39.28 42.89 4.32
C ASN A 227 39.10 44.10 5.25
N CYS A 228 40.19 44.81 5.60
CA CYS A 228 40.14 45.90 6.59
C CYS A 228 40.71 47.25 6.10
N GLY A 229 41.30 47.30 4.90
CA GLY A 229 41.85 48.51 4.30
C GLY A 229 43.23 48.94 4.80
N ILE A 230 43.81 48.26 5.81
CA ILE A 230 45.11 48.63 6.41
C ILE A 230 46.27 48.02 5.59
N THR A 231 47.34 48.79 5.37
CA THR A 231 48.54 48.32 4.66
C THR A 231 49.42 47.41 5.52
N GLY A 232 50.22 46.56 4.89
CA GLY A 232 51.24 45.75 5.58
C GLY A 232 50.90 44.27 5.78
N HIS A 233 49.69 43.81 5.44
CA HIS A 233 49.29 42.40 5.45
C HIS A 233 48.26 42.09 4.36
N ARG A 234 48.20 40.83 3.90
CA ARG A 234 47.20 40.37 2.94
C ARG A 234 45.89 40.01 3.64
N SER A 235 44.79 39.94 2.91
CA SER A 235 43.48 39.54 3.45
C SER A 235 43.47 38.16 4.12
N SER A 236 44.39 37.27 3.72
CA SER A 236 44.61 35.95 4.33
C SER A 236 45.11 36.03 5.77
N ASP A 237 45.87 37.08 6.09
CA ASP A 237 46.57 37.22 7.37
C ASP A 237 45.86 38.25 8.27
N CYS A 238 44.64 38.64 7.91
CA CYS A 238 43.88 39.69 8.57
C CYS A 238 43.18 39.16 9.83
N ARG A 239 43.58 39.68 10.99
CA ARG A 239 42.97 39.32 12.30
C ARG A 239 41.57 39.89 12.56
N LYS A 240 41.03 40.76 11.69
CA LYS A 240 39.65 41.29 11.84
C LYS A 240 38.64 40.39 11.12
N LYS A 241 37.57 39.98 11.83
CA LYS A 241 36.46 39.19 11.25
C LYS A 241 35.80 39.97 10.10
N LYS A 242 35.54 39.30 8.97
CA LYS A 242 34.85 39.87 7.79
C LYS A 242 33.47 40.43 8.20
N PRO A 243 33.11 41.66 7.82
CA PRO A 243 31.73 42.11 7.94
C PRO A 243 30.87 41.45 6.87
N GLN A 244 29.79 40.76 7.28
CA GLN A 244 28.83 40.18 6.34
C GLN A 244 28.07 41.32 5.63
N LYS A 245 28.38 41.54 4.34
CA LYS A 245 27.48 42.28 3.45
C LYS A 245 26.36 41.34 3.02
N GLY A 246 25.11 41.73 3.29
CA GLY A 246 23.91 41.02 2.87
C GLY A 246 23.91 40.78 1.37
N LYS A 247 23.96 39.51 0.96
CA LYS A 247 23.72 39.10 -0.42
C LYS A 247 22.24 38.73 -0.54
N LYS A 248 21.54 39.31 -1.52
CA LYS A 248 20.31 38.72 -2.06
C LYS A 248 20.63 37.27 -2.47
N LYS A 249 19.96 36.30 -1.86
CA LYS A 249 20.17 34.88 -2.12
C LYS A 249 19.59 34.53 -3.50
N THR A 250 20.40 33.93 -4.36
CA THR A 250 19.94 33.21 -5.56
C THR A 250 19.28 31.89 -5.13
N THR A 251 18.40 31.36 -5.96
CA THR A 251 17.64 30.11 -5.74
C THR A 251 18.54 28.91 -5.36
N GLU A 252 19.75 28.83 -5.90
CA GLU A 252 20.73 27.77 -5.58
C GLU A 252 21.27 27.87 -4.13
N ALA A 253 21.38 29.08 -3.57
CA ALA A 253 21.78 29.27 -2.18
C ALA A 253 20.64 28.99 -1.20
N MET A 254 19.38 29.07 -1.64
CA MET A 254 18.22 28.64 -0.86
C MET A 254 18.15 27.11 -0.77
N CYS A 255 18.54 26.40 -1.84
CA CYS A 255 18.61 24.93 -1.83
C CYS A 255 19.70 24.38 -0.89
N ALA A 256 20.89 24.99 -0.85
CA ALA A 256 21.98 24.53 0.02
C ALA A 256 21.76 24.80 1.53
N GLU A 257 20.91 25.77 1.90
CA GLU A 257 20.45 25.95 3.28
C GLU A 257 19.31 24.98 3.64
N LEU A 258 18.47 24.59 2.67
CA LEU A 258 17.38 23.61 2.85
C LEU A 258 17.89 22.17 3.00
N ASP A 259 19.07 21.84 2.47
CA ASP A 259 19.71 20.52 2.69
C ASP A 259 20.18 20.32 4.14
N ASN A 260 20.32 21.39 4.92
CA ASN A 260 20.67 21.35 6.35
C ASN A 260 19.47 21.51 7.29
N LEU A 261 18.25 21.68 6.76
CA LEU A 261 17.04 21.71 7.58
C LEU A 261 16.30 20.38 7.43
N ASP A 262 16.32 19.61 8.50
CA ASP A 262 15.56 18.39 8.66
C ASP A 262 14.07 18.72 8.91
N LEU A 263 13.43 19.31 7.90
CA LEU A 263 12.02 19.70 7.95
C LEU A 263 11.18 18.72 7.14
N CYS A 264 10.25 18.11 7.86
CA CYS A 264 9.30 17.10 7.42
C CYS A 264 8.02 17.77 6.90
N ALA A 265 7.42 17.18 5.87
CA ALA A 265 6.12 17.58 5.34
C ALA A 265 5.31 16.31 5.06
N VAL A 266 4.15 16.10 5.74
CA VAL A 266 3.14 15.09 5.37
C VAL A 266 1.70 15.66 5.45
N VAL A 267 0.90 15.40 4.41
CA VAL A 267 -0.55 15.45 4.34
C VAL A 267 -1.00 14.01 4.21
N THR A 268 -1.95 13.65 5.06
CA THR A 268 -2.87 12.56 4.81
C THR A 268 -4.16 12.94 5.50
N GLU A 269 -5.28 12.87 4.78
CA GLU A 269 -6.54 12.56 5.46
C GLU A 269 -6.33 11.24 6.20
N VAL A 270 -6.32 11.31 7.52
CA VAL A 270 -6.31 10.13 8.38
C VAL A 270 -7.78 9.81 8.66
N ASN A 271 -8.26 8.66 8.17
CA ASN A 271 -9.48 8.06 8.68
C ASN A 271 -9.23 7.56 10.11
N LEU A 272 -9.29 8.48 11.07
CA LEU A 272 -9.16 8.18 12.49
C LEU A 272 -10.40 7.44 12.98
N VAL A 273 -10.37 6.11 12.99
CA VAL A 273 -11.27 5.30 13.81
C VAL A 273 -10.62 5.15 15.19
N GLY A 274 -10.68 6.22 16.00
CA GLY A 274 -10.14 6.18 17.37
C GLY A 274 -10.10 7.54 18.08
N SER A 275 -10.55 7.56 19.34
CA SER A 275 -10.89 8.75 20.12
C SER A 275 -9.73 9.47 20.83
N ASN A 276 -8.47 9.32 20.41
CA ASN A 276 -7.36 9.89 21.20
C ASN A 276 -6.22 10.51 20.36
N PRO A 277 -6.16 11.85 20.22
CA PRO A 277 -5.16 12.56 19.42
C PRO A 277 -3.78 12.70 20.10
N ARG A 278 -3.51 11.96 21.19
CA ARG A 278 -2.31 12.10 22.05
C ARG A 278 -1.32 10.94 22.00
N GLU A 279 -1.51 9.97 21.12
CA GLU A 279 -0.60 8.81 21.02
C GLU A 279 0.48 9.03 19.94
N TRP A 280 1.73 8.70 20.26
CA TRP A 280 2.85 8.75 19.32
C TRP A 280 2.89 7.48 18.48
N PHE A 281 2.94 7.64 17.16
CA PHE A 281 3.31 6.57 16.24
C PHE A 281 4.79 6.75 15.88
N MET A 282 5.65 5.88 16.41
CA MET A 282 7.07 5.88 16.08
C MET A 282 7.34 4.74 15.09
N ASP A 283 7.25 5.06 13.80
CA ASP A 283 7.58 4.13 12.71
C ASP A 283 9.10 3.98 12.61
N THR A 284 9.65 2.91 13.19
CA THR A 284 11.10 2.64 13.20
C THR A 284 11.66 2.15 11.86
N GLY A 285 10.78 1.88 10.87
CA GLY A 285 11.16 1.53 9.50
C GLY A 285 11.11 2.74 8.56
N ALA A 286 10.38 3.79 8.93
CA ALA A 286 10.43 5.06 8.25
C ALA A 286 11.72 5.80 8.59
N THR A 287 12.39 6.32 7.57
CA THR A 287 13.52 7.23 7.73
C THR A 287 13.11 8.57 8.40
N ARG A 288 11.79 8.83 8.61
CA ARG A 288 11.22 10.09 9.16
C ARG A 288 9.89 9.83 9.92
N HIS A 289 9.67 10.46 11.08
CA HIS A 289 8.49 10.28 11.96
C HIS A 289 7.50 11.48 11.93
N ILE A 290 6.21 11.26 12.26
CA ILE A 290 5.12 12.29 12.21
C ILE A 290 4.22 12.18 13.46
N CYS A 291 3.69 13.29 13.96
CA CYS A 291 2.75 13.33 15.10
C CYS A 291 1.63 14.37 14.88
N SER A 292 0.40 14.06 15.33
CA SER A 292 -0.78 14.93 15.24
C SER A 292 -0.87 16.01 16.32
N ASN A 293 0.03 15.99 17.32
CA ASN A 293 -0.04 16.87 18.48
C ASN A 293 1.18 17.80 18.58
N ARG A 294 0.99 19.07 18.20
CA ARG A 294 2.02 20.12 18.17
C ARG A 294 2.74 20.31 19.51
N SER A 295 2.06 20.10 20.65
CA SER A 295 2.65 20.31 21.98
C SER A 295 3.70 19.27 22.37
N MET A 296 3.90 18.25 21.54
CA MET A 296 4.86 17.18 21.78
C MET A 296 6.26 17.47 21.21
N PHE A 297 6.44 18.60 20.49
CA PHE A 297 7.72 19.05 19.96
C PHE A 297 8.29 20.21 20.79
N HIS A 298 9.61 20.23 20.97
CA HIS A 298 10.31 21.24 21.79
C HIS A 298 10.44 22.61 21.10
N ASP A 299 10.69 22.61 19.78
CA ASP A 299 10.83 23.82 18.96
C ASP A 299 10.02 23.70 17.67
N PHE A 300 9.43 24.81 17.24
CA PHE A 300 8.62 24.86 16.02
C PHE A 300 8.84 26.19 15.28
N GLN A 301 8.95 26.12 13.96
CA GLN A 301 8.96 27.28 13.08
C GLN A 301 7.74 27.26 12.16
N GLU A 302 6.84 28.23 12.34
CA GLU A 302 5.67 28.37 11.47
C GLU A 302 6.13 28.78 10.08
N THR A 303 5.93 27.91 9.11
CA THR A 303 6.19 28.22 7.70
C THR A 303 4.86 28.45 7.02
N SER A 304 4.67 29.65 6.48
CA SER A 304 3.57 29.93 5.58
C SER A 304 3.82 29.20 4.26
N GLY A 305 3.14 28.10 4.02
CA GLY A 305 2.97 27.66 2.64
C GLY A 305 2.71 26.19 2.44
N ASP A 306 1.49 25.90 1.99
CA ASP A 306 1.13 24.72 1.18
C ASP A 306 2.18 24.46 0.08
N LYS A 307 2.85 25.51 -0.42
CA LYS A 307 3.94 25.43 -1.41
C LYS A 307 5.19 24.67 -0.93
N ILE A 308 5.53 24.74 0.36
CA ILE A 308 6.71 24.02 0.89
C ILE A 308 6.36 22.55 1.06
N TYR A 309 5.15 22.26 1.55
CA TYR A 309 4.65 20.90 1.72
C TYR A 309 4.65 20.10 0.40
N TRP A 310 3.99 20.63 -0.63
CA TRP A 310 3.84 19.89 -1.89
C TRP A 310 5.13 19.81 -2.70
N SER A 311 6.03 20.80 -2.61
CA SER A 311 7.36 20.67 -3.23
C SER A 311 8.16 19.52 -2.62
N PHE A 312 8.02 19.32 -1.31
CA PHE A 312 8.60 18.17 -0.62
C PHE A 312 8.00 16.85 -1.11
N VAL A 313 6.67 16.73 -1.21
CA VAL A 313 6.00 15.51 -1.71
C VAL A 313 6.49 15.12 -3.11
N LEU A 314 6.58 16.08 -4.02
CA LEU A 314 7.04 15.81 -5.39
C LEU A 314 8.48 15.29 -5.41
N ARG A 315 9.32 15.81 -4.52
CA ARG A 315 10.71 15.34 -4.36
C ARG A 315 10.76 13.95 -3.73
N GLU A 316 9.97 13.69 -2.69
CA GLU A 316 9.89 12.37 -2.03
C GLU A 316 9.37 11.30 -2.98
N LEU A 317 8.38 11.61 -3.82
CA LEU A 317 7.89 10.70 -4.87
C LEU A 317 8.89 10.56 -6.04
N ALA A 318 10.02 11.27 -5.99
CA ALA A 318 11.00 11.37 -7.07
C ALA A 318 10.36 11.69 -8.43
N ILE A 319 9.35 12.57 -8.44
CA ILE A 319 8.68 13.00 -9.68
C ILE A 319 9.67 13.77 -10.53
N GLN A 320 9.89 13.27 -11.74
CA GLN A 320 10.76 13.89 -12.73
C GLN A 320 9.91 14.67 -13.71
N PHE A 321 10.12 16.00 -13.71
CA PHE A 321 9.50 16.90 -14.67
C PHE A 321 10.44 17.10 -15.85
N ARG A 322 9.91 16.95 -17.06
CA ARG A 322 10.58 17.41 -18.30
C ARG A 322 10.49 18.93 -18.40
N GLU A 323 9.33 19.49 -18.03
CA GLU A 323 9.15 20.92 -17.83
C GLU A 323 8.59 21.15 -16.43
N ALA A 324 9.28 21.95 -15.61
CA ALA A 324 8.87 22.21 -14.25
C ALA A 324 7.57 23.04 -14.19
N PRO A 325 6.69 22.79 -13.21
CA PRO A 325 5.49 23.60 -13.02
C PRO A 325 5.81 25.07 -12.71
N LYS A 326 4.96 25.99 -13.17
CA LYS A 326 5.08 27.43 -12.82
C LYS A 326 4.88 27.68 -11.32
N CYS A 327 3.96 26.94 -10.72
CA CYS A 327 3.70 26.91 -9.29
C CYS A 327 3.04 25.57 -8.93
N ILE A 328 2.88 25.28 -7.64
CA ILE A 328 2.26 24.03 -7.19
C ILE A 328 0.75 24.01 -7.42
N LEU A 329 0.08 25.11 -7.07
CA LEU A 329 -1.37 25.26 -7.18
C LEU A 329 -1.67 26.69 -7.61
N ASP A 330 -2.48 26.81 -8.67
CA ASP A 330 -3.01 28.05 -9.17
C ASP A 330 -4.52 28.11 -8.91
N THR A 331 -4.94 29.02 -8.02
CA THR A 331 -6.35 29.27 -7.65
C THR A 331 -6.91 30.54 -8.29
N SER A 332 -6.21 31.14 -9.24
CA SER A 332 -6.66 32.38 -9.90
C SER A 332 -7.97 32.19 -10.68
N ASP A 333 -8.17 31.01 -11.28
CA ASP A 333 -9.39 30.65 -12.00
C ASP A 333 -10.46 30.12 -11.04
N LYS A 334 -11.40 31.01 -10.68
CA LYS A 334 -12.53 30.70 -9.79
C LYS A 334 -13.54 29.71 -10.37
N SER A 335 -13.48 29.39 -11.67
CA SER A 335 -14.37 28.40 -12.29
C SER A 335 -13.98 26.95 -11.97
N LYS A 336 -12.75 26.74 -11.48
CA LYS A 336 -12.22 25.44 -11.04
C LYS A 336 -12.19 25.41 -9.52
N HIS A 337 -13.18 24.76 -8.91
CA HIS A 337 -13.34 24.73 -7.44
C HIS A 337 -12.13 24.16 -6.66
N GLY A 338 -11.19 23.46 -7.32
CA GLY A 338 -9.94 22.96 -6.72
C GLY A 338 -8.65 23.59 -7.24
N GLY A 339 -8.73 24.65 -8.07
CA GLY A 339 -7.58 25.24 -8.76
C GLY A 339 -6.97 24.32 -9.82
N THR A 340 -5.86 24.75 -10.41
CA THR A 340 -5.03 23.95 -11.33
C THR A 340 -3.73 23.57 -10.64
N TRP A 341 -3.49 22.26 -10.50
CA TRP A 341 -2.24 21.74 -9.93
C TRP A 341 -1.15 21.66 -10.98
N LEU A 342 0.08 22.03 -10.57
CA LEU A 342 1.29 21.96 -11.38
C LEU A 342 1.12 22.60 -12.78
N PRO A 343 0.53 23.80 -12.91
CA PRO A 343 0.25 24.41 -14.20
C PRO A 343 1.51 24.58 -15.04
N GLY A 344 1.40 24.15 -16.30
CA GLY A 344 2.48 24.21 -17.28
C GLY A 344 3.56 23.13 -17.10
N SER A 345 3.43 22.22 -16.13
CA SER A 345 4.38 21.12 -16.03
C SER A 345 4.17 20.09 -17.13
N VAL A 346 5.28 19.49 -17.58
CA VAL A 346 5.29 18.33 -18.47
C VAL A 346 6.05 17.21 -17.78
N LEU A 347 5.41 16.05 -17.59
CA LEU A 347 6.03 14.85 -17.02
C LEU A 347 5.40 13.60 -17.64
N ASN A 348 6.08 12.46 -17.50
CA ASN A 348 5.49 11.15 -17.75
C ASN A 348 5.56 10.34 -16.45
N ILE A 349 4.41 9.97 -15.91
CA ILE A 349 4.37 9.28 -14.61
C ILE A 349 4.91 7.85 -14.70
N ALA A 350 4.71 7.17 -15.84
CA ALA A 350 5.29 5.85 -16.05
C ALA A 350 6.82 5.91 -16.13
N GLU A 351 7.39 6.96 -16.73
CA GLU A 351 8.84 7.21 -16.71
C GLU A 351 9.37 7.33 -15.27
N CYS A 352 8.67 8.08 -14.40
CA CYS A 352 9.01 8.19 -12.98
C CYS A 352 8.98 6.82 -12.26
N CYS A 353 8.05 5.94 -12.62
CA CYS A 353 7.94 4.60 -12.05
C CYS A 353 9.03 3.64 -12.53
N LEU A 354 9.54 3.81 -13.75
CA LEU A 354 10.42 2.83 -14.41
C LEU A 354 11.90 3.19 -14.33
N MET A 355 12.23 4.45 -14.07
CA MET A 355 13.62 4.89 -13.99
C MET A 355 14.26 4.54 -12.64
N PRO A 356 15.55 4.17 -12.63
CA PRO A 356 16.30 4.01 -11.39
C PRO A 356 16.40 5.35 -10.67
N SER A 357 16.45 5.29 -9.34
CA SER A 357 16.52 6.47 -8.48
C SER A 357 17.53 6.24 -7.37
N SER A 358 18.55 7.10 -7.32
CA SER A 358 19.54 7.11 -6.24
C SER A 358 18.91 7.47 -4.90
N TYR A 359 17.85 8.27 -4.92
CA TYR A 359 17.13 8.71 -3.72
C TYR A 359 16.51 7.53 -2.95
N HIS A 360 15.87 6.61 -3.67
CA HIS A 360 15.25 5.41 -3.09
C HIS A 360 16.16 4.19 -3.11
N LYS A 361 17.44 4.33 -3.51
CA LYS A 361 18.34 3.20 -3.80
C LYS A 361 17.70 2.15 -4.72
N LYS A 362 16.88 2.63 -5.65
CA LYS A 362 16.17 1.82 -6.64
C LYS A 362 17.08 1.68 -7.86
N HIS A 363 17.65 0.51 -8.05
CA HIS A 363 18.57 0.19 -9.14
C HIS A 363 17.88 -0.67 -10.20
N ASP A 364 18.50 -0.81 -11.36
CA ASP A 364 17.96 -1.62 -12.46
C ASP A 364 17.71 -3.10 -12.05
N ASP A 365 18.55 -3.64 -11.17
CA ASP A 365 18.44 -5.01 -10.65
C ASP A 365 17.45 -5.14 -9.47
N SER A 366 16.88 -4.03 -8.99
CA SER A 366 15.89 -4.07 -7.92
C SER A 366 14.61 -4.76 -8.40
N LEU A 367 14.02 -5.60 -7.54
CA LEU A 367 12.73 -6.25 -7.84
C LEU A 367 11.63 -5.19 -7.99
N ALA A 368 10.87 -5.29 -9.08
CA ALA A 368 9.77 -4.37 -9.40
C ALA A 368 8.40 -5.06 -9.36
N ILE A 369 8.30 -6.29 -9.88
CA ILE A 369 7.08 -7.09 -9.80
C ILE A 369 7.42 -8.46 -9.22
N VAL A 370 6.59 -8.91 -8.30
CA VAL A 370 6.60 -10.23 -7.69
C VAL A 370 5.21 -10.81 -7.87
N TRP A 371 5.08 -11.97 -8.49
CA TRP A 371 3.78 -12.57 -8.80
C TRP A 371 3.82 -14.09 -8.80
N ARG A 372 2.64 -14.68 -8.73
CA ARG A 372 2.43 -16.12 -8.87
C ARG A 372 1.14 -16.33 -9.65
N ASN A 373 1.14 -17.35 -10.52
CA ASN A 373 -0.05 -17.70 -11.28
C ASN A 373 -1.09 -18.39 -10.38
N GLU A 374 -2.36 -18.07 -10.60
CA GLU A 374 -3.47 -18.73 -9.91
C GLU A 374 -3.40 -20.26 -10.12
N GLY A 375 -3.53 -21.03 -9.03
CA GLY A 375 -3.46 -22.49 -9.07
C GLY A 375 -2.05 -23.08 -9.01
N HIS A 376 -1.00 -22.24 -8.95
CA HIS A 376 0.39 -22.65 -8.81
C HIS A 376 0.96 -22.30 -7.42
N ASP A 377 0.15 -22.50 -6.37
CA ASP A 377 0.49 -22.11 -4.98
C ASP A 377 1.72 -22.81 -4.42
N ASP A 378 1.99 -24.03 -4.93
CA ASP A 378 3.15 -24.84 -4.56
C ASP A 378 4.42 -24.50 -5.34
N GLU A 379 4.35 -23.59 -6.33
CA GLU A 379 5.50 -23.15 -7.12
C GLU A 379 6.19 -21.91 -6.53
N ASP A 380 7.46 -21.76 -6.89
CA ASP A 380 8.25 -20.59 -6.54
C ASP A 380 7.64 -19.31 -7.12
N VAL A 381 7.73 -18.23 -6.35
CA VAL A 381 7.21 -16.94 -6.75
C VAL A 381 8.06 -16.39 -7.89
N SER A 382 7.42 -15.93 -8.96
CA SER A 382 8.07 -15.29 -10.08
C SER A 382 8.42 -13.84 -9.74
N CYS A 383 9.55 -13.39 -10.26
CA CYS A 383 10.11 -12.07 -9.98
C CYS A 383 10.55 -11.40 -11.27
N MET A 384 10.44 -10.07 -11.32
CA MET A 384 10.89 -9.25 -12.44
C MET A 384 11.61 -8.03 -11.89
N SER A 385 12.82 -7.81 -12.37
CA SER A 385 13.62 -6.64 -12.07
C SER A 385 13.03 -5.37 -12.70
N LEU A 386 13.44 -4.21 -12.19
CA LEU A 386 13.04 -2.92 -12.74
C LEU A 386 13.46 -2.77 -14.20
N LYS A 387 14.65 -3.24 -14.56
CA LYS A 387 15.14 -3.23 -15.93
C LYS A 387 14.25 -4.06 -16.85
N GLU A 388 13.94 -5.30 -16.47
CA GLU A 388 13.06 -6.17 -17.26
C GLU A 388 11.66 -5.59 -17.42
N LEU A 389 11.11 -5.00 -16.35
CA LEU A 389 9.83 -4.30 -16.41
C LEU A 389 9.89 -3.14 -17.39
N ARG A 390 10.91 -2.28 -17.28
CA ARG A 390 11.12 -1.13 -18.17
C ARG A 390 11.23 -1.57 -19.62
N ASP A 391 12.00 -2.61 -19.92
CA ASP A 391 12.19 -3.12 -21.28
C ASP A 391 10.86 -3.65 -21.87
N LYS A 392 10.08 -4.41 -21.10
CA LYS A 392 8.76 -4.89 -21.54
C LYS A 392 7.74 -3.77 -21.70
N VAL A 393 7.78 -2.76 -20.83
CA VAL A 393 6.89 -1.59 -20.92
C VAL A 393 7.22 -0.73 -22.15
N MET A 394 8.50 -0.52 -22.44
CA MET A 394 8.94 0.18 -23.65
C MET A 394 8.51 -0.56 -24.91
N LEU A 395 8.54 -1.90 -24.91
CA LEU A 395 8.05 -2.69 -26.04
C LEU A 395 6.57 -2.40 -26.33
N VAL A 396 5.71 -2.39 -25.30
CA VAL A 396 4.28 -2.08 -25.46
C VAL A 396 4.09 -0.63 -25.95
N ALA A 397 4.79 0.33 -25.35
CA ALA A 397 4.69 1.74 -25.73
C ALA A 397 5.05 1.96 -27.21
N ASN A 398 6.15 1.35 -27.68
CA ASN A 398 6.59 1.45 -29.07
C ASN A 398 5.61 0.76 -30.04
N ALA A 399 5.04 -0.39 -29.64
CA ALA A 399 4.04 -1.06 -30.44
C ALA A 399 2.79 -0.20 -30.62
N LEU A 400 2.32 0.46 -29.56
CA LEU A 400 1.17 1.36 -29.62
C LEU A 400 1.45 2.62 -30.45
N ASP A 401 2.64 3.22 -30.30
CA ASP A 401 3.05 4.42 -31.06
C ASP A 401 3.08 4.18 -32.59
N SER A 402 3.26 2.92 -33.02
CA SER A 402 3.21 2.55 -34.44
C SER A 402 1.79 2.47 -35.04
N HIS A 403 0.74 2.39 -34.20
CA HIS A 403 -0.63 2.16 -34.62
C HIS A 403 -1.64 3.23 -34.16
N PHE A 404 -1.31 3.98 -33.12
CA PHE A 404 -2.21 4.93 -32.47
C PHE A 404 -1.56 6.30 -32.31
N SER A 405 -2.38 7.33 -32.14
CA SER A 405 -1.93 8.69 -31.88
C SER A 405 -1.97 9.02 -30.40
N LYS A 406 -1.03 9.84 -29.90
CA LYS A 406 -1.03 10.31 -28.51
C LYS A 406 -2.39 10.90 -28.13
N GLY A 407 -2.87 10.56 -26.94
CA GLY A 407 -4.20 10.89 -26.45
C GLY A 407 -5.30 9.88 -26.82
N ASP A 408 -5.07 8.96 -27.78
CA ASP A 408 -6.01 7.89 -28.07
C ASP A 408 -6.27 7.04 -26.83
N THR A 409 -7.51 6.57 -26.70
CA THR A 409 -7.94 5.73 -25.58
C THR A 409 -7.68 4.26 -25.87
N ILE A 410 -6.95 3.58 -24.99
CA ILE A 410 -6.67 2.13 -25.07
C ILE A 410 -7.31 1.44 -23.86
N ALA A 411 -8.20 0.50 -24.14
CA ALA A 411 -8.85 -0.30 -23.11
C ALA A 411 -7.99 -1.50 -22.72
N ILE A 412 -8.09 -1.90 -21.45
CA ILE A 412 -7.45 -3.10 -20.91
C ILE A 412 -8.54 -3.90 -20.21
N ASP A 413 -8.84 -5.08 -20.75
CA ASP A 413 -9.81 -6.02 -20.22
C ASP A 413 -9.10 -7.35 -19.96
N MET A 414 -8.36 -7.37 -18.84
CA MET A 414 -7.46 -8.45 -18.45
C MET A 414 -7.46 -8.61 -16.92
N PRO A 415 -7.22 -9.83 -16.39
CA PRO A 415 -6.98 -10.07 -14.98
C PRO A 415 -5.72 -9.35 -14.50
N MET A 416 -5.59 -9.23 -13.18
CA MET A 416 -4.43 -8.63 -12.51
C MET A 416 -3.17 -9.50 -12.63
N THR A 417 -2.56 -9.49 -13.82
CA THR A 417 -1.33 -10.21 -14.17
C THR A 417 -0.16 -9.24 -14.31
N GLU A 418 1.06 -9.76 -14.31
CA GLU A 418 2.26 -9.00 -14.62
C GLU A 418 2.17 -8.34 -16.01
N LYS A 419 1.54 -9.03 -16.98
CA LYS A 419 1.28 -8.49 -18.32
C LYS A 419 0.33 -7.31 -18.29
N ALA A 420 -0.73 -7.36 -17.49
CA ALA A 420 -1.67 -6.23 -17.34
C ALA A 420 -0.95 -4.99 -16.78
N VAL A 421 -0.05 -5.16 -15.80
CA VAL A 421 0.77 -4.06 -15.27
C VAL A 421 1.71 -3.48 -16.33
N ILE A 422 2.40 -4.34 -17.09
CA ILE A 422 3.27 -3.95 -18.20
C ILE A 422 2.48 -3.14 -19.24
N ILE A 423 1.31 -3.64 -19.64
CA ILE A 423 0.46 -2.99 -20.64
C ILE A 423 -0.02 -1.64 -20.13
N TYR A 424 -0.53 -1.57 -18.90
CA TYR A 424 -1.00 -0.34 -18.28
C TYR A 424 0.07 0.75 -18.29
N LEU A 425 1.28 0.42 -17.82
CA LEU A 425 2.40 1.35 -17.82
C LEU A 425 2.85 1.69 -19.25
N GLY A 426 2.76 0.76 -20.21
CA GLY A 426 3.10 0.98 -21.62
C GLY A 426 2.18 1.97 -22.32
N VAL A 427 0.86 1.86 -22.08
CA VAL A 427 -0.13 2.80 -22.59
C VAL A 427 0.15 4.22 -22.05
N ILE A 428 0.42 4.35 -20.74
CA ILE A 428 0.75 5.65 -20.14
C ILE A 428 2.10 6.18 -20.65
N LEU A 429 3.11 5.32 -20.76
CA LEU A 429 4.43 5.72 -21.26
C LEU A 429 4.35 6.24 -22.70
N GLY A 430 3.54 5.61 -23.55
CA GLY A 430 3.27 6.04 -24.92
C GLY A 430 2.48 7.35 -25.05
N GLY A 431 1.90 7.86 -23.95
CA GLY A 431 1.09 9.08 -23.96
C GLY A 431 -0.36 8.85 -24.40
N PHE A 432 -0.88 7.64 -24.19
CA PHE A 432 -2.25 7.25 -24.46
C PHE A 432 -3.10 7.30 -23.17
N SER A 433 -4.43 7.30 -23.33
CA SER A 433 -5.37 7.26 -22.20
C SER A 433 -5.75 5.81 -21.90
N VAL A 434 -5.49 5.34 -20.68
CA VAL A 434 -5.90 4.00 -20.23
C VAL A 434 -7.36 3.95 -19.82
N VAL A 435 -8.06 2.88 -20.19
CA VAL A 435 -9.35 2.48 -19.62
C VAL A 435 -9.26 1.05 -19.11
N SER A 436 -9.18 0.89 -17.79
CA SER A 436 -9.23 -0.44 -17.17
C SER A 436 -10.67 -0.93 -17.03
N ILE A 437 -10.93 -2.12 -17.55
CA ILE A 437 -12.22 -2.80 -17.48
C ILE A 437 -12.01 -4.07 -16.65
N ALA A 438 -12.91 -4.33 -15.71
CA ALA A 438 -12.84 -5.56 -14.93
C ALA A 438 -13.20 -6.75 -15.83
N ASP A 439 -12.29 -7.72 -15.87
CA ASP A 439 -12.41 -8.97 -16.63
C ASP A 439 -13.61 -9.83 -16.22
N SER A 440 -14.11 -9.63 -15.00
CA SER A 440 -15.33 -10.28 -14.49
C SER A 440 -16.65 -9.71 -15.02
N PHE A 441 -16.62 -8.62 -15.80
CA PHE A 441 -17.85 -8.01 -16.32
C PHE A 441 -18.48 -8.81 -17.47
N ALA A 442 -19.81 -8.76 -17.53
CA ALA A 442 -20.55 -9.33 -18.64
C ALA A 442 -20.21 -8.59 -19.96
N PRO A 443 -20.31 -9.24 -21.13
CA PRO A 443 -19.96 -8.62 -22.42
C PRO A 443 -20.64 -7.28 -22.69
N LYS A 444 -21.90 -7.11 -22.26
CA LYS A 444 -22.65 -5.86 -22.39
C LYS A 444 -22.04 -4.71 -21.56
N GLU A 445 -21.51 -5.03 -20.39
CA GLU A 445 -20.86 -4.08 -19.49
C GLU A 445 -19.48 -3.65 -20.02
N ILE A 446 -18.73 -4.58 -20.60
CA ILE A 446 -17.47 -4.31 -21.31
C ILE A 446 -17.74 -3.39 -22.52
N ALA A 447 -18.70 -3.77 -23.37
CA ALA A 447 -19.08 -2.99 -24.56
C ALA A 447 -19.52 -1.56 -24.21
N THR A 448 -20.23 -1.39 -23.10
CA THR A 448 -20.66 -0.06 -22.63
C THR A 448 -19.45 0.81 -22.26
N ARG A 449 -18.45 0.27 -21.56
CA ARG A 449 -17.22 1.00 -21.19
C ARG A 449 -16.36 1.34 -22.39
N LEU A 450 -16.22 0.43 -23.35
CA LEU A 450 -15.53 0.70 -24.62
C LEU A 450 -16.19 1.86 -25.38
N ARG A 451 -17.53 1.89 -25.43
CA ARG A 451 -18.28 2.95 -26.11
C ARG A 451 -18.16 4.31 -25.42
N ILE A 452 -18.35 4.35 -24.10
CA ILE A 452 -18.30 5.59 -23.32
C ILE A 452 -16.90 6.21 -23.38
N SER A 453 -15.87 5.37 -23.32
CA SER A 453 -14.48 5.83 -23.37
C SER A 453 -13.94 6.10 -24.76
N GLN A 454 -14.71 5.75 -25.80
CA GLN A 454 -14.29 5.85 -27.20
C GLN A 454 -12.96 5.12 -27.46
N ALA A 455 -12.81 3.92 -26.89
CA ALA A 455 -11.60 3.12 -27.01
C ALA A 455 -11.25 2.85 -28.49
N ARG A 456 -10.01 3.17 -28.86
CA ARG A 456 -9.43 2.94 -30.20
C ARG A 456 -8.80 1.56 -30.32
N GLY A 457 -8.35 0.99 -29.21
CA GLY A 457 -7.78 -0.34 -29.12
C GLY A 457 -8.15 -1.01 -27.80
N ILE A 458 -8.01 -2.33 -27.73
CA ILE A 458 -8.23 -3.13 -26.53
C ILE A 458 -7.13 -4.18 -26.39
N PHE A 459 -6.54 -4.28 -25.20
CA PHE A 459 -5.82 -5.47 -24.78
C PHE A 459 -6.75 -6.40 -24.03
N THR A 460 -6.77 -7.65 -24.43
CA THR A 460 -7.64 -8.68 -23.85
C THR A 460 -6.96 -10.05 -23.98
N GLN A 461 -7.66 -11.11 -23.59
CA GLN A 461 -7.17 -12.48 -23.61
C GLN A 461 -8.24 -13.46 -24.07
N ASP A 462 -7.82 -14.63 -24.55
CA ASP A 462 -8.73 -15.64 -25.11
C ASP A 462 -9.68 -16.19 -24.05
N PHE A 463 -9.17 -16.40 -22.84
CA PHE A 463 -9.93 -16.94 -21.71
C PHE A 463 -9.39 -16.40 -20.37
N ILE A 464 -10.27 -16.32 -19.37
CA ILE A 464 -9.90 -16.19 -17.96
C ILE A 464 -9.86 -17.58 -17.34
N VAL A 465 -8.86 -17.83 -16.50
CA VAL A 465 -8.87 -18.96 -15.56
C VAL A 465 -9.37 -18.43 -14.23
N ARG A 466 -10.41 -19.04 -13.67
CA ARG A 466 -10.92 -18.69 -12.33
C ARG A 466 -11.41 -19.95 -11.64
N GLY A 467 -10.85 -20.26 -10.47
CA GLY A 467 -11.19 -21.49 -9.74
C GLY A 467 -10.94 -22.76 -10.55
N GLY A 468 -9.86 -22.78 -11.35
CA GLY A 468 -9.48 -23.91 -12.22
C GLY A 468 -10.31 -24.07 -13.49
N ARG A 469 -11.33 -23.23 -13.75
CA ARG A 469 -12.17 -23.28 -14.96
C ARG A 469 -11.76 -22.19 -15.96
N ARG A 470 -11.86 -22.49 -17.26
CA ARG A 470 -11.59 -21.54 -18.36
C ARG A 470 -12.88 -20.91 -18.89
N PHE A 471 -12.95 -19.58 -18.87
CA PHE A 471 -14.07 -18.80 -19.37
C PHE A 471 -13.63 -17.98 -20.59
N PRO A 472 -14.23 -18.18 -21.78
CA PRO A 472 -13.84 -17.41 -22.96
C PRO A 472 -14.27 -15.95 -22.83
N LEU A 473 -13.40 -15.00 -23.19
CA LEU A 473 -13.72 -13.56 -23.15
C LEU A 473 -14.41 -13.06 -24.41
N TYR A 474 -14.04 -13.62 -25.56
CA TYR A 474 -14.63 -13.31 -26.84
C TYR A 474 -14.96 -14.63 -27.56
N ARG A 475 -16.19 -14.75 -28.06
CA ARG A 475 -16.66 -15.81 -28.95
C ARG A 475 -17.38 -15.20 -30.12
#